data_AF-A0A9E6EAU8-F1
#
_entry.id   AF-A0A9E6EAU8-F1
#
_cell.length_a   1.000
_cell.length_b   1.000
_cell.length_c   1.000
_cell.angle_alpha   90.00
_cell.angle_beta   90.00
_cell.angle_gamma   90.00
#
_symmetry.space_group_name_H-M   'P 1'
#
loop_
_entity.id
_entity.type
_entity.pdbx_description
1 polymer ?
#
loop_
_entity_poly.entity_id
_entity_poly.type
_entity_poly.pdbx_seq_one_letter_code
_entity_poly.pdbx_strand_id
1 'polypeptide(L)'
;MSNESESTIPPTEGNERSADSGNDLMRVPGETGTHEKKESPSTAADPDEHIMPAPPEPIPETAPEGLPEEESEETPDEETETQGMSFIDHLEEFRWRLVRGAVAFLVAAIACGYYADYLVNVVLIGPLKQSGPNIVLQNLVPYGQLSLYFQVVFFCAFVLSFPFLAWQIWKFVEPGLHEKERKASRFIILFISICFFTGIAFGYFVFMPISLKFFAGFGSPLIKNNIAVQDYISFFLGTLLTAGIVFELPFISYILSKIGFLTPAFMRFYRRHAVIAMLVTAAIVTPSTDMVTQLVIAVPMIILYEVSIYISAGVQRNKNRQLLQEHS
;
A
#
# COMPACT_ATOMS: atom_id res chain seq x y z
N MET A 1 65.51 -3.50 -22.12
CA MET A 1 66.60 -2.76 -21.45
C MET A 1 65.98 -1.43 -21.00
N SER A 2 65.32 -1.43 -19.84
CA SER A 2 65.85 -1.09 -18.50
C SER A 2 65.94 0.42 -18.24
N ASN A 3 65.01 0.97 -17.46
CA ASN A 3 65.29 1.32 -16.05
C ASN A 3 64.06 1.90 -15.33
N GLU A 4 63.86 1.40 -14.12
CA GLU A 4 63.10 2.01 -13.03
C GLU A 4 63.88 3.20 -12.44
N SER A 5 63.18 4.17 -11.85
CA SER A 5 63.65 4.84 -10.63
C SER A 5 62.51 5.62 -9.95
N GLU A 6 62.24 5.19 -8.73
CA GLU A 6 61.42 5.76 -7.67
C GLU A 6 61.83 7.20 -7.29
N SER A 7 60.87 8.03 -6.86
CA SER A 7 61.13 9.34 -6.23
C SER A 7 60.22 9.56 -5.04
N THR A 8 60.86 9.84 -3.92
CA THR A 8 60.38 10.03 -2.55
C THR A 8 60.04 11.50 -2.25
N ILE A 9 58.83 11.74 -1.70
CA ILE A 9 58.28 12.73 -0.72
C ILE A 9 58.87 14.16 -0.62
N PRO A 10 58.02 15.18 -0.30
CA PRO A 10 58.07 15.72 1.07
C PRO A 10 56.68 16.02 1.70
N PRO A 11 56.59 16.19 3.05
CA PRO A 11 55.35 16.51 3.76
C PRO A 11 55.13 18.03 3.87
N THR A 12 53.88 18.45 4.06
CA THR A 12 53.55 19.83 4.47
C THR A 12 52.67 19.83 5.70
N GLU A 13 53.13 20.60 6.69
CA GLU A 13 52.62 20.84 8.03
C GLU A 13 51.35 21.73 8.08
N GLY A 14 50.64 21.62 9.23
CA GLY A 14 50.09 22.79 9.94
C GLY A 14 48.57 22.94 9.95
N ASN A 15 47.90 22.62 11.06
CA ASN A 15 47.62 23.61 12.12
C ASN A 15 46.62 23.06 13.18
N GLU A 16 46.80 23.59 14.38
CA GLU A 16 46.27 23.28 15.72
C GLU A 16 44.73 23.37 15.91
N ARG A 17 44.16 22.55 16.82
CA ARG A 17 43.54 23.02 18.10
C ARG A 17 42.80 21.93 18.91
N SER A 18 43.17 21.91 20.19
CA SER A 18 42.51 21.52 21.46
C SER A 18 41.10 20.90 21.51
N ALA A 19 40.98 19.85 22.33
CA ALA A 19 40.05 19.65 23.46
C ALA A 19 40.03 18.15 23.83
N ASP A 20 40.79 17.69 24.82
CA ASP A 20 40.37 17.55 26.23
C ASP A 20 38.91 17.08 26.42
N SER A 21 38.73 15.80 26.73
CA SER A 21 37.84 15.36 27.81
C SER A 21 38.13 13.90 28.14
N GLY A 22 38.67 13.68 29.33
CA GLY A 22 38.93 12.37 29.92
C GLY A 22 37.65 11.58 30.20
N ASN A 23 37.82 10.27 30.11
CA ASN A 23 36.87 9.24 30.47
C ASN A 23 37.40 8.59 31.75
N ASP A 24 36.67 8.63 32.87
CA ASP A 24 36.85 7.60 33.90
C ASP A 24 35.67 7.48 34.88
N LEU A 25 35.02 6.32 34.76
CA LEU A 25 34.55 5.38 35.77
C LEU A 25 34.20 5.81 37.22
N MET A 26 33.01 5.30 37.60
CA MET A 26 32.63 4.68 38.88
C MET A 26 32.37 5.56 40.12
N ARG A 27 31.14 5.47 40.66
CA ARG A 27 30.81 4.78 41.94
C ARG A 27 29.56 5.39 42.65
N VAL A 28 28.64 4.51 43.03
CA VAL A 28 27.45 4.63 43.91
C VAL A 28 27.92 4.59 45.40
N PRO A 29 27.14 4.76 46.50
CA PRO A 29 25.80 5.36 46.81
C PRO A 29 25.82 6.40 47.96
N GLY A 30 24.64 6.93 48.34
CA GLY A 30 24.27 7.08 49.75
C GLY A 30 23.78 8.46 50.22
N GLU A 31 22.51 8.47 50.65
CA GLU A 31 21.89 9.21 51.79
C GLU A 31 22.26 10.69 52.04
N THR A 32 21.32 11.63 52.20
CA THR A 32 20.42 11.73 53.37
C THR A 32 19.51 12.96 53.19
N GLY A 33 18.24 12.80 53.62
CA GLY A 33 17.38 13.77 54.33
C GLY A 33 17.08 15.16 53.76
N THR A 34 15.96 15.81 54.04
CA THR A 34 14.73 15.49 54.79
C THR A 34 13.83 16.73 54.66
N HIS A 35 12.53 16.50 54.85
CA HIS A 35 11.47 17.37 55.40
C HIS A 35 10.28 17.55 54.45
N GLU A 36 9.20 16.80 54.69
CA GLU A 36 8.07 17.11 55.62
C GLU A 36 6.94 17.74 54.77
N LYS A 37 5.66 17.38 54.82
CA LYS A 37 4.72 17.10 55.94
C LYS A 37 3.38 16.74 55.23
N LYS A 38 2.58 15.74 55.59
CA LYS A 38 1.60 15.64 56.71
C LYS A 38 0.98 14.21 56.60
N GLU A 39 1.12 13.32 57.59
CA GLU A 39 0.21 13.05 58.73
C GLU A 39 -1.25 12.74 58.31
N SER A 40 -1.78 11.51 58.41
CA SER A 40 -2.01 10.56 59.55
C SER A 40 -3.46 10.62 60.06
N PRO A 41 -4.02 9.63 60.80
CA PRO A 41 -3.61 8.22 60.95
C PRO A 41 -4.80 7.21 60.92
N SER A 42 -4.43 5.93 60.94
CA SER A 42 -5.25 4.78 61.37
C SER A 42 -4.80 4.36 62.77
N THR A 43 -5.71 4.03 63.71
CA THR A 43 -5.47 3.08 64.82
C THR A 43 -6.79 2.50 65.36
N ALA A 44 -6.73 1.21 65.67
CA ALA A 44 -7.74 0.32 66.26
C ALA A 44 -7.96 0.49 67.78
N ALA A 45 -9.12 0.04 68.30
CA ALA A 45 -9.29 -0.82 69.50
C ALA A 45 -10.76 -0.89 69.98
N ASP A 46 -11.21 -2.11 70.27
CA ASP A 46 -12.41 -2.60 71.00
C ASP A 46 -12.38 -2.17 72.52
N PRO A 47 -13.37 -2.41 73.43
CA PRO A 47 -14.51 -3.36 73.41
C PRO A 47 -15.87 -2.89 74.03
N ASP A 48 -16.82 -3.85 74.12
CA ASP A 48 -18.03 -3.97 74.96
C ASP A 48 -19.33 -3.26 74.53
N GLU A 49 -20.34 -4.04 74.10
CA GLU A 49 -21.51 -4.43 74.93
C GLU A 49 -22.62 -5.10 74.07
N HIS A 50 -22.79 -6.43 74.27
CA HIS A 50 -24.04 -7.19 74.40
C HIS A 50 -25.32 -6.72 73.64
N ILE A 51 -25.93 -7.50 72.73
CA ILE A 51 -26.99 -8.52 73.00
C ILE A 51 -27.39 -9.23 71.68
N MET A 52 -27.45 -10.56 71.71
CA MET A 52 -28.14 -11.48 70.75
C MET A 52 -29.62 -11.64 71.17
N PRO A 53 -30.61 -12.03 70.33
CA PRO A 53 -30.56 -13.29 69.57
C PRO A 53 -31.31 -13.36 68.22
N ALA A 54 -31.09 -14.51 67.56
CA ALA A 54 -31.73 -14.99 66.34
C ALA A 54 -33.06 -15.78 66.64
N PRO A 55 -33.62 -16.55 65.69
CA PRO A 55 -34.87 -16.32 64.96
C PRO A 55 -36.04 -17.23 65.41
N PRO A 56 -37.19 -17.23 64.70
CA PRO A 56 -37.88 -18.50 64.51
C PRO A 56 -38.42 -18.75 63.07
N GLU A 57 -38.46 -20.02 62.73
CA GLU A 57 -39.23 -20.72 61.67
C GLU A 57 -40.15 -21.75 62.42
N PRO A 58 -41.15 -22.51 61.88
CA PRO A 58 -41.73 -22.60 60.50
C PRO A 58 -43.26 -23.00 60.34
N ILE A 59 -43.81 -22.98 59.07
CA ILE A 59 -44.96 -23.67 58.33
C ILE A 59 -46.45 -23.70 58.88
N PRO A 60 -47.56 -24.03 58.13
CA PRO A 60 -47.74 -24.90 56.90
C PRO A 60 -48.76 -24.49 55.77
N GLU A 61 -48.50 -25.02 54.56
CA GLU A 61 -49.40 -25.73 53.59
C GLU A 61 -50.82 -25.22 53.24
N THR A 62 -51.10 -24.97 51.96
CA THR A 62 -52.35 -25.35 51.24
C THR A 62 -52.23 -25.16 49.72
N ALA A 63 -52.56 -26.19 48.95
CA ALA A 63 -53.02 -26.14 47.55
C ALA A 63 -54.53 -26.49 47.53
N PRO A 64 -55.37 -26.05 46.55
CA PRO A 64 -55.43 -26.73 45.23
C PRO A 64 -55.87 -25.86 44.00
N GLU A 65 -55.43 -26.29 42.80
CA GLU A 65 -56.22 -26.58 41.56
C GLU A 65 -57.01 -25.48 40.79
N GLY A 66 -56.67 -25.26 39.50
CA GLY A 66 -57.53 -24.63 38.47
C GLY A 66 -56.83 -23.83 37.34
N LEU A 67 -56.73 -24.41 36.13
CA LEU A 67 -56.29 -23.86 34.81
C LEU A 67 -57.19 -22.69 34.30
N PRO A 68 -56.77 -21.78 33.37
CA PRO A 68 -56.22 -22.11 32.05
C PRO A 68 -55.06 -21.26 31.50
N GLU A 69 -54.45 -21.84 30.47
CA GLU A 69 -53.42 -21.32 29.56
C GLU A 69 -53.84 -20.00 28.89
N GLU A 70 -53.00 -18.96 28.99
CA GLU A 70 -52.90 -17.88 28.00
C GLU A 70 -51.42 -17.46 27.86
N GLU A 71 -50.81 -17.93 26.77
CA GLU A 71 -49.98 -17.18 25.82
C GLU A 71 -49.07 -16.03 26.35
N SER A 72 -47.77 -16.30 26.44
CA SER A 72 -46.71 -15.40 25.95
C SER A 72 -45.37 -16.14 25.95
N GLU A 73 -45.12 -16.86 24.85
CA GLU A 73 -43.75 -17.05 24.38
C GLU A 73 -43.16 -15.69 23.97
N GLU A 74 -41.82 -15.66 23.91
CA GLU A 74 -40.94 -14.60 23.40
C GLU A 74 -40.36 -13.62 24.42
N THR A 75 -39.30 -14.08 25.11
CA THR A 75 -38.06 -13.31 25.12
C THR A 75 -36.96 -14.13 24.44
N PRO A 76 -36.75 -14.02 23.12
CA PRO A 76 -35.39 -14.12 22.65
C PRO A 76 -34.72 -12.83 23.12
N ASP A 77 -33.90 -12.92 24.17
CA ASP A 77 -32.75 -12.02 24.30
C ASP A 77 -31.77 -12.36 23.15
N GLU A 78 -32.22 -12.15 21.91
CA GLU A 78 -31.33 -11.76 20.83
C GLU A 78 -31.00 -10.30 21.13
N GLU A 79 -29.99 -10.11 21.96
CA GLU A 79 -29.08 -9.00 21.76
C GLU A 79 -28.71 -9.04 20.28
N THR A 80 -29.38 -8.18 19.50
CA THR A 80 -28.88 -7.75 18.21
C THR A 80 -27.65 -6.91 18.52
N GLU A 81 -26.59 -7.57 18.99
CA GLU A 81 -25.25 -7.15 18.69
C GLU A 81 -25.22 -7.10 17.16
N THR A 82 -25.34 -5.89 16.63
CA THR A 82 -24.55 -5.51 15.47
C THR A 82 -23.13 -5.96 15.76
N GLN A 83 -22.82 -7.22 15.42
CA GLN A 83 -21.54 -7.85 15.66
C GLN A 83 -20.52 -7.03 14.88
N GLY A 84 -19.90 -6.07 15.57
CA GLY A 84 -18.59 -5.61 15.23
C GLY A 84 -17.72 -6.85 15.31
N MET A 85 -17.41 -7.42 14.14
CA MET A 85 -16.51 -8.57 13.99
C MET A 85 -15.32 -8.39 14.94
N SER A 86 -14.98 -9.43 15.70
CA SER A 86 -13.76 -9.38 16.52
C SER A 86 -12.55 -9.10 15.62
N PHE A 87 -11.52 -8.41 16.12
CA PHE A 87 -10.31 -8.14 15.34
C PHE A 87 -9.70 -9.43 14.74
N ILE A 88 -9.85 -10.55 15.44
CA ILE A 88 -9.45 -11.88 14.99
C ILE A 88 -10.31 -12.37 13.83
N ASP A 89 -11.63 -12.13 13.88
CA ASP A 89 -12.55 -12.47 12.78
C ASP A 89 -12.23 -11.65 11.52
N HIS A 90 -11.83 -10.38 11.69
CA HIS A 90 -11.38 -9.55 10.56
C HIS A 90 -10.08 -10.07 9.93
N LEU A 91 -9.13 -10.55 10.74
CA LEU A 91 -7.91 -11.21 10.23
C LEU A 91 -8.22 -12.56 9.55
N GLU A 92 -9.18 -13.31 10.06
CA GLU A 92 -9.64 -14.53 9.39
C GLU A 92 -10.29 -14.23 8.04
N GLU A 93 -11.08 -13.16 7.97
CA GLU A 93 -11.68 -12.70 6.72
C GLU A 93 -10.60 -12.28 5.71
N PHE A 94 -9.53 -11.61 6.16
CA PHE A 94 -8.37 -11.28 5.32
C PHE A 94 -7.71 -12.52 4.72
N ARG A 95 -7.45 -13.55 5.52
CA ARG A 95 -6.85 -14.80 5.05
C ARG A 95 -7.67 -15.44 3.94
N TRP A 96 -8.98 -15.60 4.15
CA TRP A 96 -9.85 -16.22 3.15
C TRP A 96 -9.97 -15.39 1.87
N ARG A 97 -9.95 -14.06 1.97
CA ARG A 97 -9.89 -13.17 0.80
C ARG A 97 -8.57 -13.29 0.04
N LEU A 98 -7.45 -13.37 0.75
CA LEU A 98 -6.13 -13.58 0.16
C LEU A 98 -6.08 -14.91 -0.60
N VAL A 99 -6.59 -16.00 -0.01
CA VAL A 99 -6.67 -17.31 -0.66
C VAL A 99 -7.53 -17.27 -1.92
N ARG A 100 -8.71 -16.65 -1.87
CA ARG A 100 -9.58 -16.49 -3.06
C ARG A 100 -8.89 -15.68 -4.16
N GLY A 101 -8.17 -14.60 -3.79
CA GLY A 101 -7.35 -13.81 -4.71
C GLY A 101 -6.23 -14.64 -5.34
N ALA A 102 -5.52 -15.44 -4.55
CA ALA A 102 -4.47 -16.34 -5.02
C ALA A 102 -5.00 -17.42 -5.97
N VAL A 103 -6.18 -18.00 -5.68
CA VAL A 103 -6.84 -18.96 -6.58
C VAL A 103 -7.22 -18.29 -7.90
N ALA A 104 -7.80 -17.09 -7.87
CA ALA A 104 -8.14 -16.36 -9.10
C ALA A 104 -6.89 -16.03 -9.94
N PHE A 105 -5.81 -15.60 -9.30
CA PHE A 105 -4.51 -15.39 -9.94
C PHE A 105 -3.97 -16.69 -10.56
N LEU A 106 -4.04 -17.82 -9.85
CA LEU A 106 -3.55 -19.11 -10.34
C LEU A 106 -4.35 -19.60 -11.54
N VAL A 107 -5.68 -19.44 -11.51
CA VAL A 107 -6.55 -19.74 -12.67
C VAL A 107 -6.17 -18.85 -13.87
N ALA A 108 -5.96 -17.55 -13.65
CA ALA A 108 -5.52 -16.63 -14.70
C ALA A 108 -4.11 -17.00 -15.23
N ALA A 109 -3.21 -17.48 -14.37
CA ALA A 109 -1.87 -17.92 -14.76
C ALA A 109 -1.89 -19.19 -15.61
N ILE A 110 -2.74 -20.16 -15.28
CA ILE A 110 -2.94 -21.36 -16.11
C ILE A 110 -3.50 -20.95 -17.48
N ALA A 111 -4.51 -20.08 -17.50
CA ALA A 111 -5.09 -19.57 -18.75
C ALA A 111 -4.06 -18.80 -19.60
N CYS A 112 -3.27 -17.92 -18.99
CA CYS A 112 -2.19 -17.21 -19.69
C CYS A 112 -1.07 -18.15 -20.15
N GLY A 113 -0.76 -19.19 -19.37
CA GLY A 113 0.25 -20.19 -19.70
C GLY A 113 -0.11 -20.96 -20.98
N TYR A 114 -1.39 -21.24 -21.21
CA TYR A 114 -1.85 -21.83 -22.47
C TYR A 114 -1.57 -20.92 -23.68
N TYR A 115 -1.62 -19.60 -23.51
CA TYR A 115 -1.34 -18.61 -24.56
C TYR A 115 0.06 -17.99 -24.46
N ALA A 116 1.02 -18.63 -23.77
CA ALA A 116 2.31 -18.03 -23.45
C ALA A 116 3.08 -17.59 -24.70
N ASP A 117 3.12 -18.41 -25.76
CA ASP A 117 3.78 -18.06 -27.02
C ASP A 117 3.18 -16.80 -27.66
N TYR A 118 1.86 -16.65 -27.60
CA TYR A 118 1.18 -15.47 -28.13
C TYR A 118 1.54 -14.23 -27.30
N LEU A 119 1.48 -14.32 -25.98
CA LEU A 119 1.83 -13.22 -25.08
C LEU A 119 3.28 -12.77 -25.30
N VAL A 120 4.22 -13.69 -25.44
CA VAL A 120 5.62 -13.36 -25.70
C VAL A 120 5.80 -12.71 -27.08
N ASN A 121 5.28 -13.32 -28.14
CA ASN A 121 5.58 -12.88 -29.51
C ASN A 121 4.82 -11.62 -29.94
N VAL A 122 3.63 -11.39 -29.37
CA VAL A 122 2.74 -10.28 -29.73
C VAL A 122 2.77 -9.18 -28.68
N VAL A 123 2.64 -9.51 -27.40
CA VAL A 123 2.58 -8.50 -26.33
C VAL A 123 3.98 -8.05 -25.96
N LEU A 124 4.88 -8.95 -25.55
CA LEU A 124 6.22 -8.56 -25.12
C LEU A 124 7.06 -8.02 -26.29
N ILE A 125 7.12 -8.73 -27.42
CA ILE A 125 7.99 -8.38 -28.56
C ILE A 125 7.32 -7.39 -29.52
N GLY A 126 6.01 -7.16 -29.41
CA GLY A 126 5.25 -6.25 -30.29
C GLY A 126 5.84 -4.84 -30.41
N PRO A 127 6.07 -4.12 -29.30
CA PRO A 127 6.62 -2.77 -29.34
C PRO A 127 8.02 -2.67 -29.96
N LEU A 128 8.85 -3.70 -29.79
CA LEU A 128 10.17 -3.78 -30.41
C LEU A 128 10.10 -3.83 -31.93
N LYS A 129 9.23 -4.68 -32.48
CA LYS A 129 9.07 -4.85 -33.94
C LYS A 129 8.67 -3.54 -34.63
N GLN A 130 7.91 -2.70 -33.95
CA GLN A 130 7.45 -1.41 -34.49
C GLN A 130 8.49 -0.28 -34.37
N SER A 131 9.50 -0.44 -33.51
CA SER A 131 10.40 0.66 -33.11
C SER A 131 11.70 0.74 -33.93
N GLY A 132 12.06 -0.30 -34.68
CA GLY A 132 13.11 -0.24 -35.70
C GLY A 132 13.81 -1.57 -35.99
N PRO A 133 14.39 -1.75 -37.19
CA PRO A 133 15.02 -3.00 -37.61
C PRO A 133 16.39 -3.29 -36.96
N ASN A 134 16.95 -2.33 -36.23
CA ASN A 134 18.33 -2.40 -35.70
C ASN A 134 18.44 -2.92 -34.26
N ILE A 135 17.33 -3.29 -33.62
CA ILE A 135 17.35 -3.85 -32.26
C ILE A 135 17.26 -5.37 -32.35
N VAL A 136 18.32 -6.06 -31.94
CA VAL A 136 18.33 -7.53 -31.84
C VAL A 136 18.35 -7.91 -30.37
N LEU A 137 17.37 -8.71 -29.96
CA LEU A 137 17.34 -9.32 -28.63
C LEU A 137 18.33 -10.48 -28.55
N GLN A 138 19.17 -10.49 -27.53
CA GLN A 138 20.13 -11.56 -27.28
C GLN A 138 19.86 -12.25 -25.95
N ASN A 139 19.90 -13.57 -25.97
CA ASN A 139 19.84 -14.36 -24.74
C ASN A 139 21.27 -14.55 -24.19
N LEU A 140 21.57 -13.92 -23.06
CA LEU A 140 22.90 -13.98 -22.42
C LEU A 140 23.01 -15.08 -21.38
N VAL A 141 21.88 -15.69 -20.97
CA VAL A 141 21.83 -16.72 -19.93
C VAL A 141 21.03 -17.94 -20.39
N PRO A 142 21.46 -19.18 -20.09
CA PRO A 142 20.80 -20.40 -20.59
C PRO A 142 19.31 -20.51 -20.21
N TYR A 143 18.94 -20.05 -19.02
CA TYR A 143 17.57 -20.08 -18.50
C TYR A 143 16.74 -18.83 -18.86
N GLY A 144 17.30 -17.88 -19.62
CA GLY A 144 16.68 -16.56 -19.85
C GLY A 144 15.36 -16.60 -20.61
N GLN A 145 15.26 -17.48 -21.61
CA GLN A 145 14.00 -17.69 -22.32
C GLN A 145 12.95 -18.36 -21.44
N LEU A 146 13.34 -19.32 -20.60
CA LEU A 146 12.42 -19.95 -19.66
C LEU A 146 11.88 -18.94 -18.63
N SER A 147 12.77 -18.13 -18.03
CA SER A 147 12.37 -17.10 -17.07
C SER A 147 11.49 -16.02 -17.72
N LEU A 148 11.77 -15.65 -18.97
CA LEU A 148 10.93 -14.74 -19.76
C LEU A 148 9.49 -15.24 -19.80
N TYR A 149 9.28 -16.49 -20.22
CA TYR A 149 7.94 -17.05 -20.39
C TYR A 149 7.16 -17.02 -19.07
N PHE A 150 7.80 -17.43 -17.97
CA PHE A 150 7.17 -17.37 -16.65
C PHE A 150 6.85 -15.93 -16.24
N GLN A 151 7.79 -15.00 -16.37
CA GLN A 151 7.59 -13.60 -15.99
C GLN A 151 6.43 -12.95 -16.76
N VAL A 152 6.33 -13.17 -18.07
CA VAL A 152 5.24 -12.65 -18.91
C VAL A 152 3.90 -13.28 -18.51
N VAL A 153 3.85 -14.61 -18.34
CA VAL A 153 2.63 -15.31 -17.95
C VAL A 153 2.14 -14.83 -16.59
N PHE A 154 3.01 -14.74 -15.59
CA PHE A 154 2.66 -14.26 -14.26
C PHE A 154 2.20 -12.80 -14.29
N PHE A 155 2.86 -11.94 -15.06
CA PHE A 155 2.45 -10.55 -15.18
C PHE A 155 1.10 -10.39 -15.87
N CYS A 156 0.87 -11.08 -16.99
CA CYS A 156 -0.43 -11.05 -17.67
C CYS A 156 -1.54 -11.64 -16.79
N ALA A 157 -1.25 -12.70 -16.03
CA ALA A 157 -2.18 -13.25 -15.06
C ALA A 157 -2.54 -12.25 -13.96
N PHE A 158 -1.57 -11.51 -13.45
CA PHE A 158 -1.79 -10.43 -12.49
C PHE A 158 -2.72 -9.35 -13.08
N VAL A 159 -2.42 -8.89 -14.31
CA VAL A 159 -3.21 -7.86 -14.98
C VAL A 159 -4.65 -8.33 -15.24
N LEU A 160 -4.87 -9.57 -15.69
CA LEU A 160 -6.21 -10.11 -15.93
C LEU A 160 -6.99 -10.36 -14.64
N SER A 161 -6.31 -10.80 -13.58
CA SER A 161 -6.95 -11.04 -12.29
C SER A 161 -7.19 -9.76 -11.48
N PHE A 162 -6.58 -8.63 -11.88
CA PHE A 162 -6.64 -7.36 -11.15
C PHE A 162 -8.06 -6.92 -10.73
N PRO A 163 -9.10 -6.95 -11.59
CA PRO A 163 -10.45 -6.54 -11.18
C PRO A 163 -10.99 -7.37 -10.02
N PHE A 164 -10.68 -8.66 -10.01
CA PHE A 164 -11.05 -9.56 -8.94
C PHE A 164 -10.22 -9.31 -7.67
N LEU A 165 -8.91 -9.07 -7.80
CA LEU A 165 -8.06 -8.70 -6.66
C LEU A 165 -8.54 -7.38 -6.02
N ALA A 166 -8.82 -6.36 -6.85
CA ALA A 166 -9.37 -5.08 -6.41
C ALA A 166 -10.70 -5.27 -5.67
N TRP A 167 -11.57 -6.17 -6.17
CA TRP A 167 -12.81 -6.53 -5.47
C TRP A 167 -12.56 -7.18 -4.11
N GLN A 168 -11.62 -8.13 -4.00
CA GLN A 168 -11.31 -8.79 -2.73
C GLN A 168 -10.74 -7.81 -1.71
N ILE A 169 -9.82 -6.93 -2.14
CA ILE A 169 -9.26 -5.87 -1.30
C ILE A 169 -10.37 -4.90 -0.88
N TRP A 170 -11.23 -4.49 -1.82
CA TRP A 170 -12.32 -3.58 -1.51
C TRP A 170 -13.29 -4.16 -0.48
N LYS A 171 -13.68 -5.43 -0.64
CA LYS A 171 -14.58 -6.08 0.32
C LYS A 171 -13.98 -6.12 1.72
N PHE A 172 -12.66 -6.10 1.86
CA PHE A 172 -11.94 -5.99 3.14
C PHE A 172 -11.98 -4.60 3.75
N VAL A 173 -11.96 -3.56 2.93
CA VAL A 173 -12.04 -2.17 3.39
C VAL A 173 -13.50 -1.72 3.63
N GLU A 174 -14.45 -2.26 2.85
CA GLU A 174 -15.88 -1.92 2.87
C GLU A 174 -16.54 -1.90 4.27
N PRO A 175 -16.24 -2.81 5.22
CA PRO A 175 -16.85 -2.78 6.55
C PRO A 175 -16.53 -1.51 7.35
N GLY A 176 -15.46 -0.81 7.01
CA GLY A 176 -15.09 0.47 7.63
C GLY A 176 -15.73 1.71 7.01
N LEU A 177 -16.58 1.57 5.98
CA LEU A 177 -17.20 2.68 5.25
C LEU A 177 -18.69 2.85 5.58
N HIS A 178 -19.22 4.06 5.40
CA HIS A 178 -20.63 4.37 5.67
C HIS A 178 -21.59 3.58 4.75
N GLU A 179 -22.79 3.24 5.25
CA GLU A 179 -23.76 2.40 4.53
C GLU A 179 -24.15 2.89 3.13
N LYS A 180 -24.21 4.22 2.94
CA LYS A 180 -24.47 4.85 1.62
C LYS A 180 -23.35 4.57 0.61
N GLU A 181 -22.13 4.30 1.09
CA GLU A 181 -20.94 4.04 0.27
C GLU A 181 -20.83 2.56 -0.12
N ARG A 182 -21.37 1.67 0.72
CA ARG A 182 -21.50 0.24 0.44
C ARG A 182 -22.26 -0.05 -0.86
N LYS A 183 -23.30 0.73 -1.15
CA LYS A 183 -24.08 0.62 -2.39
C LYS A 183 -23.31 1.10 -3.63
N ALA A 184 -22.32 1.98 -3.43
CA ALA A 184 -21.44 2.49 -4.48
C ALA A 184 -20.22 1.59 -4.75
N SER A 185 -20.00 0.54 -3.95
CA SER A 185 -18.86 -0.40 -4.08
C SER A 185 -18.63 -0.88 -5.51
N ARG A 186 -19.70 -1.23 -6.26
CA ARG A 186 -19.57 -1.70 -7.65
C ARG A 186 -18.98 -0.66 -8.59
N PHE A 187 -19.37 0.61 -8.47
CA PHE A 187 -18.82 1.69 -9.29
C PHE A 187 -17.37 1.99 -8.94
N ILE A 188 -17.02 1.87 -7.66
CA ILE A 188 -15.66 2.04 -7.17
C ILE A 188 -14.73 0.96 -7.75
N ILE A 189 -15.13 -0.31 -7.71
CA ILE A 189 -14.34 -1.43 -8.26
C ILE A 189 -14.17 -1.30 -9.78
N LEU A 190 -15.20 -0.83 -10.48
CA LEU A 190 -15.09 -0.53 -11.91
C LEU A 190 -14.10 0.61 -12.17
N PHE A 191 -14.16 1.68 -11.37
CA PHE A 191 -13.30 2.84 -11.53
C PHE A 191 -11.81 2.52 -11.29
N ILE A 192 -11.47 1.82 -10.20
CA ILE A 192 -10.09 1.35 -9.95
C ILE A 192 -9.60 0.44 -11.09
N SER A 193 -10.45 -0.47 -11.57
CA SER A 193 -10.08 -1.35 -12.70
C SER A 193 -9.82 -0.57 -13.98
N ILE A 194 -10.65 0.43 -14.31
CA ILE A 194 -10.44 1.30 -15.47
C ILE A 194 -9.14 2.09 -15.33
N CYS A 195 -8.87 2.64 -14.14
CA CYS A 195 -7.61 3.33 -13.84
C CYS A 195 -6.40 2.42 -14.12
N PHE A 196 -6.39 1.21 -13.55
CA PHE A 196 -5.33 0.23 -13.75
C PHE A 196 -5.09 -0.08 -15.23
N PHE A 197 -6.14 -0.49 -15.96
CA PHE A 197 -6.01 -0.87 -17.37
C PHE A 197 -5.61 0.31 -18.25
N THR A 198 -6.08 1.52 -17.93
CA THR A 198 -5.65 2.74 -18.62
C THR A 198 -4.16 3.00 -18.36
N GLY A 199 -3.66 2.74 -17.15
CA GLY A 199 -2.23 2.81 -16.83
C GLY A 199 -1.40 1.80 -17.60
N ILE A 200 -1.83 0.53 -17.64
CA ILE A 200 -1.18 -0.52 -18.45
C ILE A 200 -1.18 -0.14 -19.93
N ALA A 201 -2.32 0.32 -20.45
CA ALA A 201 -2.46 0.76 -21.83
C ALA A 201 -1.56 1.96 -22.14
N PHE A 202 -1.45 2.93 -21.23
CA PHE A 202 -0.53 4.06 -21.37
C PHE A 202 0.93 3.59 -21.43
N GLY A 203 1.33 2.73 -20.48
CA GLY A 203 2.68 2.16 -20.46
C GLY A 203 3.02 1.43 -21.77
N TYR A 204 2.10 0.61 -22.26
CA TYR A 204 2.29 -0.20 -23.47
C TYR A 204 2.22 0.60 -24.78
N PHE A 205 1.20 1.43 -24.97
CA PHE A 205 0.93 2.09 -26.25
C PHE A 205 1.60 3.46 -26.40
N VAL A 206 1.93 4.13 -25.28
CA VAL A 206 2.54 5.47 -25.32
C VAL A 206 4.00 5.38 -24.91
N PHE A 207 4.28 4.90 -23.70
CA PHE A 207 5.65 4.94 -23.19
C PHE A 207 6.59 4.00 -23.96
N MET A 208 6.27 2.71 -24.08
CA MET A 208 7.16 1.73 -24.73
C MET A 208 7.60 2.16 -26.14
N PRO A 209 6.72 2.54 -27.08
CA PRO A 209 7.15 2.92 -28.42
C PRO A 209 7.95 4.22 -28.45
N ILE A 210 7.66 5.19 -27.58
CA ILE A 210 8.44 6.45 -27.50
C ILE A 210 9.86 6.13 -27.02
N SER A 211 9.99 5.38 -25.93
CA SER A 211 11.28 5.03 -25.33
C SER A 211 12.12 4.15 -26.26
N LEU A 212 11.54 3.14 -26.89
CA LEU A 212 12.26 2.27 -27.81
C LEU A 212 12.70 2.99 -29.09
N LYS A 213 11.88 3.89 -29.64
CA LYS A 213 12.29 4.72 -30.79
C LYS A 213 13.40 5.68 -30.41
N PHE A 214 13.35 6.25 -29.20
CA PHE A 214 14.43 7.09 -28.69
C PHE A 214 15.74 6.29 -28.60
N PHE A 215 15.74 5.09 -28.00
CA PHE A 215 16.94 4.24 -27.95
C PHE A 215 17.42 3.77 -29.32
N ALA A 216 16.51 3.49 -30.25
CA ALA A 216 16.86 3.08 -31.61
C ALA A 216 17.47 4.24 -32.44
N GLY A 217 16.99 5.46 -32.22
CA GLY A 217 17.44 6.66 -32.92
C GLY A 217 18.66 7.35 -32.28
N PHE A 218 18.97 7.02 -31.02
CA PHE A 218 20.07 7.60 -30.27
C PHE A 218 21.32 6.70 -30.35
N GLY A 219 22.37 7.17 -31.01
CA GLY A 219 23.64 6.45 -31.11
C GLY A 219 24.33 6.62 -32.46
N SER A 220 25.50 6.02 -32.60
CA SER A 220 26.22 5.96 -33.88
C SER A 220 25.73 4.75 -34.69
N PRO A 221 25.49 4.87 -36.01
CA PRO A 221 25.12 3.74 -36.86
C PRO A 221 26.22 2.67 -36.95
N LEU A 222 27.44 2.97 -36.49
CA LEU A 222 28.55 2.01 -36.41
C LEU A 222 28.43 1.05 -35.22
N ILE A 223 27.63 1.38 -34.21
CA ILE A 223 27.44 0.57 -33.00
C ILE A 223 26.14 -0.22 -33.13
N LYS A 224 26.25 -1.56 -33.18
CA LYS A 224 25.07 -2.44 -33.24
C LYS A 224 24.37 -2.47 -31.88
N ASN A 225 23.04 -2.32 -31.89
CA ASN A 225 22.23 -2.36 -30.68
C ASN A 225 21.78 -3.80 -30.38
N ASN A 226 22.56 -4.50 -29.56
CA ASN A 226 22.25 -5.85 -29.08
C ASN A 226 21.72 -5.76 -27.64
N ILE A 227 20.41 -5.86 -27.47
CA ILE A 227 19.77 -5.70 -26.15
C ILE A 227 19.64 -7.07 -25.49
N ALA A 228 20.08 -7.18 -24.24
CA ALA A 228 19.87 -8.40 -23.47
C ALA A 228 18.37 -8.61 -23.19
N VAL A 229 17.90 -9.83 -23.40
CA VAL A 229 16.50 -10.20 -23.19
C VAL A 229 16.02 -9.88 -21.77
N GLN A 230 16.85 -10.13 -20.76
CA GLN A 230 16.47 -9.92 -19.36
C GLN A 230 16.30 -8.44 -19.00
N ASP A 231 17.14 -7.57 -19.57
CA ASP A 231 17.04 -6.12 -19.35
C ASP A 231 15.79 -5.56 -20.02
N TYR A 232 15.49 -6.03 -21.23
CA TYR A 232 14.27 -5.66 -21.93
C TYR A 232 13.00 -6.09 -21.17
N ILE A 233 12.94 -7.31 -20.65
CA ILE A 233 11.77 -7.78 -19.88
C ILE A 233 11.62 -6.95 -18.60
N SER A 234 12.71 -6.72 -17.87
CA SER A 234 12.67 -5.96 -16.62
C SER A 234 12.20 -4.53 -16.87
N PHE A 235 12.70 -3.90 -17.94
CA PHE A 235 12.22 -2.60 -18.41
C PHE A 235 10.73 -2.62 -18.76
N PHE A 236 10.31 -3.58 -19.60
CA PHE A 236 8.93 -3.69 -20.08
C PHE A 236 7.94 -3.93 -18.93
N LEU A 237 8.18 -4.97 -18.11
CA LEU A 237 7.29 -5.33 -17.00
C LEU A 237 7.32 -4.27 -15.89
N GLY A 238 8.50 -3.76 -15.54
CA GLY A 238 8.64 -2.70 -14.54
C GLY A 238 7.88 -1.44 -14.94
N THR A 239 8.02 -1.02 -16.20
CA THR A 239 7.29 0.12 -16.74
C THR A 239 5.78 -0.08 -16.71
N LEU A 240 5.29 -1.21 -17.25
CA LEU A 240 3.84 -1.46 -17.29
C LEU A 240 3.28 -1.54 -15.87
N LEU A 241 3.95 -2.24 -14.95
CA LEU A 241 3.53 -2.34 -13.55
C LEU A 241 3.47 -0.96 -12.88
N THR A 242 4.52 -0.15 -13.02
CA THR A 242 4.53 1.18 -12.42
C THR A 242 3.49 2.09 -13.04
N ALA A 243 3.29 2.05 -14.36
CA ALA A 243 2.23 2.82 -15.01
C ALA A 243 0.85 2.40 -14.47
N GLY A 244 0.57 1.09 -14.34
CA GLY A 244 -0.67 0.59 -13.74
C GLY A 244 -0.88 1.10 -12.31
N ILE A 245 0.12 0.95 -11.44
CA ILE A 245 0.05 1.37 -10.03
C ILE A 245 -0.11 2.89 -9.91
N VAL A 246 0.61 3.67 -10.70
CA VAL A 246 0.58 5.14 -10.58
C VAL A 246 -0.73 5.71 -11.11
N PHE A 247 -1.35 5.06 -12.10
CA PHE A 247 -2.69 5.44 -12.55
C PHE A 247 -3.78 5.17 -11.52
N GLU A 248 -3.48 4.49 -10.40
CA GLU A 248 -4.39 4.38 -9.26
C GLU A 248 -4.42 5.62 -8.37
N LEU A 249 -3.45 6.52 -8.49
CA LEU A 249 -3.39 7.73 -7.65
C LEU A 249 -4.68 8.56 -7.64
N PRO A 250 -5.40 8.78 -8.76
CA PRO A 250 -6.68 9.49 -8.76
C PRO A 250 -7.74 8.80 -7.89
N PHE A 251 -7.80 7.46 -7.95
CA PHE A 251 -8.71 6.67 -7.15
C PHE A 251 -8.32 6.70 -5.66
N ILE A 252 -7.05 6.48 -5.35
CA ILE A 252 -6.53 6.52 -3.98
C ILE A 252 -6.78 7.91 -3.37
N SER A 253 -6.54 8.99 -4.13
CA SER A 253 -6.84 10.35 -3.70
C SER A 253 -8.33 10.58 -3.45
N TYR A 254 -9.21 10.05 -4.30
CA TYR A 254 -10.65 10.13 -4.09
C TYR A 254 -11.06 9.51 -2.75
N ILE A 255 -10.62 8.28 -2.47
CA ILE A 255 -10.97 7.55 -1.25
C ILE A 255 -10.40 8.24 -0.01
N LEU A 256 -9.11 8.59 -0.02
CA LEU A 256 -8.48 9.27 1.12
C LEU A 256 -9.12 10.63 1.43
N SER A 257 -9.56 11.37 0.41
CA SER A 257 -10.30 12.63 0.61
C SER A 257 -11.73 12.41 1.08
N LYS A 258 -12.36 11.31 0.67
CA LYS A 258 -13.67 10.92 1.14
C LYS A 258 -13.66 10.49 2.61
N ILE A 259 -12.61 9.83 3.07
CA ILE A 259 -12.41 9.50 4.49
C ILE A 259 -11.95 10.73 5.29
N GLY A 260 -11.27 11.70 4.64
CA GLY A 260 -10.85 12.96 5.25
C GLY A 260 -9.36 13.02 5.63
N PHE A 261 -8.61 11.94 5.41
CA PHE A 261 -7.16 11.90 5.62
C PHE A 261 -6.38 12.79 4.65
N LEU A 262 -6.94 13.06 3.47
CA LEU A 262 -6.27 13.83 2.43
C LEU A 262 -7.11 15.04 2.01
N THR A 263 -6.59 16.25 2.20
CA THR A 263 -7.24 17.49 1.72
C THR A 263 -6.52 18.06 0.50
N PRO A 264 -7.21 18.81 -0.38
CA PRO A 264 -6.58 19.47 -1.52
C PRO A 264 -5.53 20.49 -1.08
N ALA A 265 -5.75 21.14 0.08
CA ALA A 265 -4.79 22.06 0.67
C ALA A 265 -3.49 21.33 1.05
N PHE A 266 -3.60 20.17 1.70
CA PHE A 266 -2.46 19.32 2.05
C PHE A 266 -1.69 18.86 0.81
N MET A 267 -2.40 18.37 -0.22
CA MET A 267 -1.75 17.95 -1.47
C MET A 267 -1.02 19.10 -2.17
N ARG A 268 -1.64 20.29 -2.24
CA ARG A 268 -1.00 21.48 -2.82
C ARG A 268 0.24 21.91 -2.04
N PHE A 269 0.22 21.80 -0.72
CA PHE A 269 1.38 22.10 0.11
C PHE A 269 2.55 21.14 -0.16
N TYR A 270 2.27 19.83 -0.32
CA TYR A 270 3.30 18.83 -0.61
C TYR A 270 3.63 18.65 -2.11
N ARG A 271 3.07 19.48 -3.00
CA ARG A 271 3.23 19.36 -4.46
C ARG A 271 4.69 19.20 -4.91
N ARG A 272 5.61 20.00 -4.37
CA ARG A 272 7.04 19.91 -4.72
C ARG A 272 7.65 18.55 -4.33
N HIS A 273 7.24 17.99 -3.19
CA HIS A 273 7.74 16.69 -2.71
C HIS A 273 7.15 15.55 -3.53
N ALA A 274 5.87 15.65 -3.92
CA ALA A 274 5.24 14.69 -4.81
C ALA A 274 5.94 14.66 -6.17
N VAL A 275 6.26 15.81 -6.78
CA VAL A 275 7.00 15.86 -8.04
C VAL A 275 8.37 15.18 -7.93
N ILE A 276 9.11 15.43 -6.83
CA ILE A 276 10.41 14.76 -6.59
C ILE A 276 10.21 13.25 -6.43
N ALA A 277 9.22 12.80 -5.65
CA ALA A 277 8.92 11.39 -5.47
C ALA A 277 8.60 10.71 -6.81
N MET A 278 7.80 11.35 -7.67
CA MET A 278 7.46 10.83 -9.00
C MET A 278 8.68 10.76 -9.92
N LEU A 279 9.60 11.73 -9.85
CA LEU A 279 10.86 11.69 -10.59
C LEU A 279 11.81 10.58 -10.10
N VAL A 280 11.83 10.32 -8.79
CA VAL A 280 12.60 9.21 -8.20
C VAL A 280 11.99 7.87 -8.62
N THR A 281 10.67 7.73 -8.54
CA THR A 281 9.97 6.54 -9.03
C THR A 281 10.23 6.31 -10.52
N ALA A 282 10.19 7.36 -11.34
CA ALA A 282 10.54 7.29 -12.75
C ALA A 282 11.97 6.77 -12.94
N ALA A 283 12.95 7.31 -12.21
CA ALA A 283 14.35 6.90 -12.28
C ALA A 283 14.58 5.43 -11.89
N ILE A 284 13.82 4.90 -10.92
CA ILE A 284 13.89 3.49 -10.52
C ILE A 284 13.38 2.57 -11.65
N VAL A 285 12.37 3.03 -12.39
CA VAL A 285 11.71 2.23 -13.44
C VAL A 285 12.52 2.23 -14.74
N THR A 286 13.13 3.35 -15.11
CA THR A 286 13.94 3.48 -16.33
C THR A 286 15.37 3.00 -16.10
N PRO A 287 15.79 1.84 -16.64
CA PRO A 287 17.14 1.31 -16.42
C PRO A 287 18.25 2.21 -16.98
N SER A 288 17.93 2.99 -18.01
CA SER A 288 18.85 3.90 -18.69
C SER A 288 19.04 5.24 -17.97
N THR A 289 18.22 5.56 -16.96
CA THR A 289 18.20 6.83 -16.22
C THR A 289 18.44 8.08 -17.07
N ASP A 290 17.99 8.05 -18.32
CA ASP A 290 18.17 9.16 -19.25
C ASP A 290 17.03 10.17 -19.10
N MET A 291 17.35 11.45 -19.31
CA MET A 291 16.41 12.55 -19.09
C MET A 291 15.16 12.44 -19.96
N VAL A 292 15.25 11.86 -21.17
CA VAL A 292 14.12 11.79 -22.10
C VAL A 292 13.11 10.75 -21.63
N THR A 293 13.53 9.49 -21.44
CA THR A 293 12.60 8.44 -21.00
C THR A 293 12.08 8.68 -19.59
N GLN A 294 12.90 9.26 -18.71
CA GLN A 294 12.46 9.66 -17.36
C GLN A 294 11.36 10.73 -17.43
N LEU A 295 11.46 11.73 -18.30
CA LEU A 295 10.42 12.75 -18.47
C LEU A 295 9.15 12.20 -19.10
N VAL A 296 9.27 11.28 -20.07
CA VAL A 296 8.11 10.67 -20.75
C VAL A 296 7.20 9.93 -19.77
N ILE A 297 7.76 9.29 -18.73
CA ILE A 297 6.95 8.69 -17.66
C ILE A 297 6.57 9.71 -16.57
N ALA A 298 7.49 10.59 -16.15
CA ALA A 298 7.25 11.52 -15.05
C ALA A 298 6.20 12.60 -15.36
N VAL A 299 6.10 13.08 -16.60
CA VAL A 299 5.11 14.11 -16.97
C VAL A 299 3.66 13.62 -16.80
N PRO A 300 3.24 12.48 -17.40
CA PRO A 300 1.91 11.90 -17.16
C PRO A 300 1.63 11.65 -15.68
N MET A 301 2.63 11.17 -14.96
CA MET A 301 2.62 10.96 -13.52
C MET A 301 2.28 12.24 -12.74
N ILE A 302 2.92 13.37 -13.08
CA ILE A 302 2.64 14.68 -12.47
C ILE A 302 1.24 15.18 -12.86
N ILE A 303 0.83 14.99 -14.12
CA ILE A 303 -0.52 15.35 -14.57
C ILE A 303 -1.59 14.59 -13.77
N LEU A 304 -1.39 13.28 -13.54
CA LEU A 304 -2.29 12.48 -12.72
C LEU A 304 -2.35 12.99 -11.28
N TYR A 305 -1.23 13.42 -10.71
CA TYR A 305 -1.22 14.03 -9.38
C TYR A 305 -2.04 15.32 -9.33
N GLU A 306 -1.99 16.16 -10.37
CA GLU A 306 -2.87 17.35 -10.46
C GLU A 306 -4.34 16.96 -10.57
N VAL A 307 -4.67 15.96 -11.38
CA VAL A 307 -6.04 15.42 -11.49
C VAL A 307 -6.53 14.94 -10.12
N SER A 308 -5.67 14.25 -9.36
CA SER A 308 -5.96 13.82 -7.99
C SER A 308 -6.29 15.00 -7.05
N ILE A 309 -5.57 16.12 -7.14
CA ILE A 309 -5.88 17.35 -6.39
C ILE A 309 -7.26 17.89 -6.77
N TYR A 310 -7.61 17.91 -8.06
CA TYR A 310 -8.92 18.37 -8.52
C TYR A 310 -10.06 17.46 -8.01
N ILE A 311 -9.86 16.15 -8.05
CA ILE A 311 -10.82 15.17 -7.51
C ILE A 311 -11.02 15.40 -6.01
N SER A 312 -9.94 15.52 -5.25
CA SER A 312 -9.96 15.85 -3.83
C SER A 312 -10.78 17.13 -3.54
N ALA A 313 -10.57 18.17 -4.36
CA ALA A 313 -11.27 19.45 -4.21
C ALA A 313 -12.78 19.33 -4.47
N GLY A 314 -13.17 18.53 -5.47
CA GLY A 314 -14.57 18.20 -5.73
C GLY A 314 -15.23 17.50 -4.54
N VAL A 315 -14.55 16.52 -3.94
CA VAL A 315 -15.06 15.79 -2.77
C VAL A 315 -15.25 16.73 -1.57
N GLN A 316 -14.26 17.58 -1.27
CA GLN A 316 -14.37 18.50 -0.12
C GLN A 316 -15.46 19.55 -0.32
N ARG A 317 -15.65 20.06 -1.55
CA ARG A 317 -16.73 21.00 -1.86
C ARG A 317 -18.11 20.38 -1.64
N ASN A 318 -18.29 19.10 -1.99
CA ASN A 318 -19.54 18.38 -1.79
C ASN A 318 -19.83 18.17 -0.29
N LYS A 319 -18.83 17.80 0.50
CA LYS A 319 -18.95 17.70 1.97
C LYS A 319 -19.38 19.04 2.60
N ASN A 320 -18.71 20.13 2.22
CA ASN A 320 -19.06 21.46 2.75
C ASN A 320 -20.49 21.87 2.40
N ARG A 321 -21.01 21.49 1.21
CA ARG A 321 -22.40 21.76 0.83
C ARG A 321 -23.41 20.98 1.68
N GLN A 322 -23.11 19.73 2.02
CA GLN A 322 -23.96 18.91 2.87
C GLN A 322 -24.05 19.48 4.28
N LEU A 323 -22.91 19.88 4.86
CA LEU A 323 -22.88 20.54 6.17
C LEU A 323 -23.71 21.84 6.18
N LEU A 324 -23.63 22.65 5.12
CA LEU A 324 -24.45 23.88 5.01
C LEU A 324 -25.96 23.59 4.92
N GLN A 325 -26.35 22.49 4.29
CA GLN A 325 -27.75 22.07 4.17
C GLN A 325 -28.29 21.48 5.48
N GLU A 326 -27.46 20.84 6.29
CA GLU A 326 -27.84 20.33 7.62
C GLU A 326 -27.98 21.46 8.67
N HIS A 327 -27.31 22.61 8.45
CA HIS A 327 -27.36 23.77 9.33
C HIS A 327 -28.34 24.89 8.89
N SER A 328 -29.09 24.71 7.80
CA SER A 328 -30.12 25.66 7.31
C SER A 328 -31.53 25.14 7.57
#